data_AF-A0A2P2MP80-F1
#
_entry.id   AF-A0A2P2MP80-F1
#
_cell.length_a   1.000
_cell.length_b   1.000
_cell.length_c   1.000
_cell.angle_alpha   90.00
_cell.angle_beta   90.00
_cell.angle_gamma   90.00
#
_symmetry.space_group_name_H-M   'P 1'
#
loop_
_entity.id
_entity.type
_entity.pdbx_description
1 polymer ?
#
loop_
_entity_poly.entity_id
_entity_poly.type
_entity_poly.pdbx_seq_one_letter_code
_entity_poly.pdbx_strand_id
1 'polypeptide(L)'
;MRNLSMPGSEIPDWFSQEAIFSERKNHELRAVIIGVVVSLDSQSLQNSIGQLPAMPDILVRIHEPHRVIFSTALYLLGLPRSHEDQVHLCWYPQCHPLVSMLKEGCKIDVIKRNPSFVEGVHLKKHGIYLVYEDDVEIGGNEEILDESQQSVSQRLAKFFNSIQEDGHVS
;
A
#
# COMPACT_ATOMS: atom_id res chain seq x y z
N MET A 1 -8.58 5.08 -8.25
CA MET A 1 -7.75 4.81 -7.04
C MET A 1 -8.69 4.59 -5.88
N ARG A 2 -8.45 3.57 -5.06
CA ARG A 2 -9.21 3.28 -3.83
C ARG A 2 -8.23 3.31 -2.66
N ASN A 3 -8.66 3.79 -1.50
CA ASN A 3 -7.82 3.84 -0.30
C ASN A 3 -8.57 3.25 0.88
N LEU A 4 -7.88 2.48 1.71
CA LEU A 4 -8.31 2.07 3.04
C LEU A 4 -7.39 2.72 4.06
N SER A 5 -7.95 3.16 5.18
CA SER A 5 -7.21 3.67 6.33
C SER A 5 -7.83 3.16 7.61
N MET A 6 -6.99 2.67 8.52
CA MET A 6 -7.45 2.18 9.82
C MET A 6 -6.32 2.19 10.85
N PRO A 7 -6.64 2.32 12.16
CA PRO A 7 -5.67 2.14 13.22
C PRO A 7 -5.00 0.77 13.12
N GLY A 8 -3.68 0.72 13.32
CA GLY A 8 -2.92 -0.53 13.30
C GLY A 8 -1.45 -0.32 12.95
N SER A 9 -0.62 -1.31 13.28
CA SER A 9 0.84 -1.27 13.08
C SER A 9 1.35 -2.37 12.14
N GLU A 10 0.46 -3.12 11.52
CA GLU A 10 0.79 -4.31 10.72
C GLU A 10 0.26 -4.21 9.29
N ILE A 11 1.04 -4.78 8.37
CA ILE A 11 0.64 -5.05 6.98
C ILE A 11 0.84 -6.53 6.73
N PRO A 12 0.13 -7.14 5.76
CA PRO A 12 0.29 -8.56 5.51
C PRO A 12 1.73 -8.92 5.10
N ASP A 13 2.22 -10.04 5.60
CA ASP A 13 3.58 -10.55 5.35
C ASP A 13 3.86 -10.88 3.89
N TRP A 14 2.81 -11.19 3.12
CA TRP A 14 2.86 -11.42 1.68
C TRP A 14 3.01 -10.13 0.86
N PHE A 15 3.03 -8.94 1.48
CA PHE A 15 3.50 -7.73 0.83
C PHE A 15 5.03 -7.71 0.80
N SER A 16 5.60 -7.40 -0.35
CA SER A 16 7.05 -7.30 -0.49
C SER A 16 7.54 -5.89 -0.18
N GLN A 17 8.65 -5.73 0.55
CA GLN A 17 9.26 -4.40 0.80
C GLN A 17 9.62 -3.68 -0.51
N GLU A 18 9.97 -4.47 -1.52
CA GLU A 18 10.34 -4.06 -2.85
C GLU A 18 9.75 -5.04 -3.85
N ALA A 19 9.28 -4.56 -4.99
CA ALA A 19 8.72 -5.43 -6.03
C ALA A 19 9.50 -5.24 -7.34
N ILE A 20 9.95 -6.34 -7.93
CA ILE A 20 10.45 -6.36 -9.31
C ILE A 20 9.30 -6.83 -10.19
N PHE A 21 8.90 -5.98 -11.14
CA PHE A 21 7.87 -6.34 -12.10
C PHE A 21 8.44 -7.31 -13.13
N SER A 22 7.70 -8.39 -13.35
CA SER A 22 7.95 -9.35 -14.42
C SER A 22 6.64 -9.65 -15.11
N GLU A 23 6.64 -9.52 -16.43
CA GLU A 23 5.50 -9.75 -17.30
C GLU A 23 5.15 -11.24 -17.29
N ARG A 24 3.90 -11.56 -16.96
CA ARG A 24 3.40 -12.93 -16.91
C ARG A 24 2.61 -13.23 -18.17
N LYS A 25 3.01 -14.28 -18.90
CA LYS A 25 2.28 -14.73 -20.07
C LYS A 25 0.86 -15.14 -19.67
N ASN A 26 -0.15 -14.52 -20.27
CA ASN A 26 -1.58 -14.74 -20.02
C ASN A 26 -2.10 -14.32 -18.63
N HIS A 27 -1.34 -13.52 -17.87
CA HIS A 27 -1.83 -12.97 -16.59
C HIS A 27 -1.53 -11.47 -16.56
N GLU A 28 -2.52 -10.68 -16.92
CA GLU A 28 -2.37 -9.23 -17.00
C GLU A 28 -2.29 -8.61 -15.60
N LEU A 29 -1.40 -7.64 -15.41
CA LEU A 29 -1.34 -6.84 -14.18
C LEU A 29 -2.56 -5.91 -14.12
N ARG A 30 -3.43 -6.11 -13.13
CA ARG A 30 -4.67 -5.35 -12.94
C ARG A 30 -4.50 -4.14 -12.03
N ALA A 31 -3.65 -4.27 -11.02
CA ALA A 31 -3.42 -3.20 -10.06
C ALA A 31 -2.10 -3.35 -9.30
N VAL A 32 -1.70 -2.27 -8.63
CA VAL A 32 -0.66 -2.29 -7.60
C VAL A 32 -1.27 -1.81 -6.29
N ILE A 33 -1.04 -2.56 -5.21
CA ILE A 33 -1.41 -2.17 -3.84
C ILE A 33 -0.15 -1.71 -3.13
N ILE A 34 -0.20 -0.50 -2.56
CA ILE A 34 0.83 0.00 -1.68
C ILE A 34 0.29 0.01 -0.26
N GLY A 35 0.89 -0.79 0.63
CA GLY A 35 0.58 -0.79 2.05
C GLY A 35 1.63 0.00 2.83
N VAL A 36 1.23 0.89 3.72
CA VAL A 36 2.15 1.65 4.58
C VAL A 36 1.62 1.75 6.00
N VAL A 37 2.53 1.77 6.98
CA VAL A 37 2.25 2.11 8.37
C VAL A 37 2.90 3.45 8.67
N VAL A 38 2.09 4.41 9.09
CA VAL A 38 2.50 5.81 9.28
C VAL A 38 2.08 6.30 10.66
N SER A 39 2.96 7.07 11.30
CA SER A 39 2.65 7.78 12.54
C SER A 39 3.10 9.25 12.46
N LEU A 40 2.52 10.11 13.29
CA LEU A 40 2.83 11.55 13.34
C LEU A 40 3.33 11.96 14.74
N ASP A 41 4.38 12.79 14.81
CA ASP A 41 5.01 13.25 16.06
C ASP A 41 4.20 14.29 16.85
N SER A 42 3.27 15.01 16.23
CA SER A 42 2.50 16.03 16.94
C SER A 42 1.09 16.21 16.41
N GLN A 43 0.20 16.62 17.31
CA GLN A 43 -1.17 17.01 16.96
C GLN A 43 -1.21 18.34 16.17
N SER A 44 -0.19 19.20 16.33
CA SER A 44 -0.09 20.45 15.55
C SER A 44 0.10 20.21 14.05
N LEU A 45 0.73 19.08 13.68
CA LEU A 45 0.94 18.68 12.29
C LEU A 45 -0.36 18.35 11.55
N GLN A 46 -1.37 17.85 12.27
CA GLN A 46 -2.67 17.51 11.67
C GLN A 46 -3.37 18.72 11.07
N ASN A 47 -3.24 19.90 11.70
CA ASN A 47 -3.86 21.13 11.19
C ASN A 47 -3.21 21.59 9.89
N SER A 48 -1.91 21.31 9.70
CA SER A 48 -1.16 21.64 8.50
C SER A 48 -1.33 20.61 7.38
N ILE A 49 -1.37 19.31 7.71
CA ILE A 49 -1.56 18.22 6.73
C ILE A 49 -3.03 18.03 6.37
N GLY A 50 -3.99 18.40 7.24
CA GLY A 50 -5.43 18.27 6.96
C GLY A 50 -5.92 19.03 5.72
N GLN A 51 -5.12 19.98 5.23
CA GLN A 51 -5.36 20.69 3.96
C GLN A 51 -4.69 20.05 2.75
N LEU A 52 -3.77 19.11 2.95
CA LEU A 52 -3.06 18.42 1.89
C LEU A 52 -3.83 17.17 1.47
N PRO A 53 -4.11 17.01 0.16
CA PRO A 53 -4.85 15.85 -0.30
C PRO A 53 -3.98 14.58 -0.33
N ALA A 54 -2.65 14.73 -0.40
CA ALA A 54 -1.68 13.63 -0.37
C ALA A 54 -0.59 13.85 0.69
N MET A 55 0.03 12.78 1.20
CA MET A 55 1.16 12.86 2.11
C MET A 55 2.45 13.06 1.29
N PRO A 56 3.03 14.27 1.25
CA PRO A 56 4.12 14.58 0.32
C PRO A 56 5.42 13.84 0.63
N ASP A 57 5.55 13.27 1.84
CA ASP A 57 6.78 12.67 2.33
C ASP A 57 6.85 11.16 2.23
N ILE A 58 5.79 10.51 1.75
CA ILE A 58 5.82 9.09 1.46
C ILE A 58 5.66 8.94 -0.04
N LEU A 59 6.73 8.51 -0.69
CA LEU A 59 6.81 8.41 -2.15
C LEU A 59 6.82 6.95 -2.56
N VAL A 60 6.13 6.64 -3.64
CA VAL A 60 6.32 5.41 -4.39
C VAL A 60 7.02 5.74 -5.71
N ARG A 61 8.01 4.93 -6.08
CA ARG A 61 8.83 5.17 -7.27
C ARG A 61 8.95 3.93 -8.12
N ILE A 62 9.10 4.14 -9.42
CA ILE A 62 9.49 3.11 -10.39
C ILE A 62 10.91 3.40 -10.85
N HIS A 63 11.73 2.36 -10.84
CA HIS A 63 13.12 2.39 -11.26
C HIS A 63 13.31 1.50 -12.50
N GLU A 64 14.01 2.05 -13.48
CA GLU A 64 14.84 1.27 -14.39
C GLU A 64 16.24 1.09 -13.75
N PRO A 65 17.09 0.16 -14.21
CA PRO A 65 18.37 -0.17 -13.57
C PRO A 65 19.29 1.01 -13.21
N HIS A 66 19.14 2.16 -13.85
CA HIS A 66 20.00 3.34 -13.66
C HIS A 66 19.25 4.65 -13.38
N ARG A 67 17.90 4.64 -13.29
CA ARG A 67 17.14 5.88 -13.06
C ARG A 67 15.75 5.63 -12.50
N VAL A 68 15.26 6.62 -11.76
CA VAL A 68 13.84 6.73 -11.43
C VAL A 68 13.10 7.25 -12.67
N ILE A 69 12.11 6.50 -13.15
CA ILE A 69 11.29 6.89 -14.31
C ILE A 69 9.93 7.46 -13.90
N PHE A 70 9.49 7.18 -12.68
CA PHE A 70 8.24 7.68 -12.13
C PHE A 70 8.36 7.82 -10.61
N SER A 71 7.76 8.87 -10.07
CA SER A 71 7.67 9.10 -8.62
C SER A 71 6.38 9.84 -8.31
N THR A 72 5.63 9.37 -7.33
CA THR A 72 4.44 10.07 -6.82
C THR A 72 4.36 9.97 -5.30
N ALA A 73 3.78 10.99 -4.68
CA ALA A 73 3.39 10.92 -3.28
C ALA A 73 2.17 10.01 -3.11
N LEU A 74 2.06 9.34 -1.96
CA LEU A 74 0.89 8.53 -1.62
C LEU A 74 -0.26 9.41 -1.14
N TYR A 75 -1.46 9.04 -1.59
CA TYR A 75 -2.70 9.74 -1.24
C TYR A 75 -3.31 9.10 0.01
N LEU A 76 -2.81 9.48 1.19
CA LEU A 76 -3.22 8.90 2.46
C LEU A 76 -4.47 9.62 3.01
N LEU A 77 -5.65 9.09 2.69
CA LEU A 77 -6.91 9.54 3.27
C LEU A 77 -7.05 9.02 4.71
N GLY A 78 -7.42 9.87 5.66
CA GLY A 78 -7.65 9.47 7.06
C GLY A 78 -6.40 9.48 7.93
N LEU A 79 -5.78 10.66 8.07
CA LEU A 79 -4.52 10.82 8.81
C LEU A 79 -4.60 10.33 10.27
N PRO A 80 -3.49 9.80 10.83
CA PRO A 80 -3.45 9.33 12.22
C PRO A 80 -3.88 10.39 13.23
N ARG A 81 -4.61 9.95 14.26
CA ARG A 81 -4.65 10.66 15.54
C ARG A 81 -3.25 10.53 16.18
N SER A 82 -2.76 11.59 16.82
CA SER A 82 -1.33 11.77 17.19
C SER A 82 -0.64 10.51 17.76
N HIS A 83 0.65 10.30 17.45
CA HIS A 83 1.52 9.19 17.88
C HIS A 83 1.03 7.75 17.59
N GLU A 84 -0.24 7.54 17.25
CA GLU A 84 -0.78 6.24 16.89
C GLU A 84 -0.37 5.83 15.48
N ASP A 85 -0.24 4.52 15.29
CA ASP A 85 0.04 3.93 13.99
C ASP A 85 -1.26 3.82 13.19
N GLN A 86 -1.21 4.24 11.93
CA GLN A 86 -2.25 3.97 10.95
C GLN A 86 -1.71 3.13 9.82
N VAL A 87 -2.48 2.12 9.45
CA VAL A 87 -2.31 1.38 8.22
C VAL A 87 -3.07 2.11 7.12
N HIS A 88 -2.40 2.31 5.98
CA HIS A 88 -3.03 2.74 4.75
C HIS A 88 -2.77 1.73 3.64
N LEU A 89 -3.81 1.35 2.90
CA LEU A 89 -3.70 0.57 1.66
C LEU A 89 -4.18 1.43 0.49
N CYS A 90 -3.30 1.67 -0.48
CA CYS A 90 -3.57 2.46 -1.68
C CYS A 90 -3.63 1.54 -2.91
N TRP A 91 -4.79 1.44 -3.55
CA TRP A 91 -5.00 0.69 -4.79
C TRP A 91 -4.87 1.57 -6.03
N TYR A 92 -3.87 1.26 -6.83
CA TYR A 92 -3.62 1.88 -8.12
C TYR A 92 -4.10 0.98 -9.25
N PRO A 93 -5.12 1.40 -10.02
CA PRO A 93 -5.64 0.60 -11.13
C PRO A 93 -4.67 0.60 -12.32
N GLN A 94 -4.88 -0.33 -13.25
CA GLN A 94 -4.08 -0.49 -14.47
C GLN A 94 -3.86 0.80 -15.28
N CYS A 95 -4.84 1.70 -15.32
CA CYS A 95 -4.71 2.98 -16.04
C CYS A 95 -3.80 4.01 -15.36
N HIS A 96 -3.43 3.80 -14.09
CA HIS A 96 -2.59 4.72 -13.33
C HIS A 96 -1.12 4.57 -13.75
N PRO A 97 -0.34 5.67 -13.87
CA PRO A 97 1.08 5.62 -14.27
C PRO A 97 1.96 4.68 -13.44
N LEU A 98 1.65 4.51 -12.15
CA LEU A 98 2.33 3.53 -11.29
C LEU A 98 2.25 2.07 -11.81
N VAL A 99 1.23 1.78 -12.62
CA VAL A 99 0.98 0.45 -13.20
C VAL A 99 1.32 0.47 -14.69
N SER A 100 0.78 1.43 -15.44
CA SER A 100 0.94 1.48 -16.90
C SER A 100 2.35 1.79 -17.40
N MET A 101 3.24 2.31 -16.52
CA MET A 101 4.65 2.54 -16.86
C MET A 101 5.57 1.35 -16.53
N LEU A 102 5.06 0.30 -15.87
CA LEU A 102 5.87 -0.87 -15.53
C LEU A 102 6.26 -1.65 -16.80
N LYS A 103 7.53 -2.01 -16.86
CA LYS A 103 8.12 -2.84 -17.91
C LYS A 103 8.97 -3.92 -17.27
N GLU A 104 9.25 -4.99 -18.00
CA GLU A 104 10.08 -6.09 -17.51
C GLU A 104 11.32 -5.59 -16.77
N GLY A 105 11.52 -6.07 -15.54
CA GLY A 105 12.66 -5.72 -14.69
C GLY A 105 12.56 -4.35 -14.01
N CYS A 106 11.47 -3.59 -14.19
CA CYS A 106 11.23 -2.38 -13.42
C CYS A 106 11.08 -2.73 -11.93
N LYS A 107 11.73 -1.94 -11.07
CA LYS A 107 11.62 -2.06 -9.63
C LYS A 107 10.68 -1.00 -9.07
N ILE A 108 9.86 -1.38 -8.11
CA ILE A 108 8.99 -0.48 -7.35
C ILE A 108 9.51 -0.43 -5.91
N ASP A 109 9.66 0.78 -5.37
CA ASP A 109 9.96 0.98 -3.95
C ASP A 109 9.08 2.06 -3.33
N VAL A 110 8.99 2.02 -2.01
CA VAL A 110 8.36 3.04 -1.18
C VAL A 110 9.45 3.65 -0.31
N ILE A 111 9.51 4.98 -0.26
CA ILE A 111 10.50 5.68 0.55
C ILE A 111 9.88 6.84 1.33
N LYS A 112 10.53 7.18 2.44
CA LYS A 112 10.37 8.49 3.07
C LYS A 112 11.21 9.51 2.33
N ARG A 113 10.60 10.64 1.95
CA ARG A 113 11.30 11.76 1.30
C ARG A 113 12.35 12.36 2.22
N ASN A 114 13.52 12.63 1.65
CA ASN A 114 14.61 13.35 2.31
C ASN A 114 15.15 14.45 1.36
N PRO A 115 15.12 15.73 1.76
CA PRO A 115 14.57 16.28 3.01
C PRO A 115 13.04 16.16 3.06
N SER A 116 12.48 15.97 4.25
CA SER A 116 11.03 15.91 4.43
C SER A 116 10.42 17.31 4.24
N PHE A 117 9.28 17.37 3.55
CA PHE A 117 8.47 18.56 3.34
C PHE A 117 7.66 18.90 4.60
N VAL A 118 7.18 17.87 5.30
CA VAL A 118 6.50 17.94 6.59
C VAL A 118 7.35 17.18 7.62
N GLU A 119 7.83 17.91 8.63
CA GLU A 119 8.53 17.30 9.76
C GLU A 119 7.59 16.43 10.60
N GLY A 120 8.12 15.40 11.25
CA GLY A 120 7.35 14.56 12.17
C GLY A 120 6.45 13.50 11.52
N VAL A 121 6.54 13.29 10.20
CA VAL A 121 5.94 12.12 9.52
C VAL A 121 6.88 10.93 9.61
N HIS A 122 6.42 9.78 10.09
CA HIS A 122 7.22 8.55 10.15
C HIS A 122 6.64 7.45 9.29
N LEU A 123 7.46 6.91 8.40
CA LEU A 123 7.16 5.68 7.67
C LEU A 123 7.76 4.51 8.45
N LYS A 124 6.92 3.76 9.17
CA LYS A 124 7.36 2.67 10.06
C LYS A 124 7.49 1.34 9.33
N LYS A 125 6.53 1.03 8.46
CA LYS A 125 6.54 -0.16 7.59
C LYS A 125 5.97 0.22 6.23
N HIS A 126 6.37 -0.53 5.20
CA HIS A 126 5.74 -0.45 3.90
C HIS A 126 5.77 -1.81 3.22
N GLY A 127 4.98 -1.94 2.17
CA GLY A 127 4.94 -3.13 1.35
C GLY A 127 4.22 -2.87 0.04
N ILE A 128 4.48 -3.72 -0.94
CA ILE A 128 3.97 -3.65 -2.29
C ILE A 128 3.38 -5.01 -2.66
N TYR A 129 2.20 -5.02 -3.25
CA TYR A 129 1.60 -6.20 -3.86
C TYR A 129 1.18 -5.91 -5.31
N LEU A 130 1.54 -6.81 -6.21
CA LEU A 130 1.17 -6.77 -7.63
C LEU A 130 -0.06 -7.65 -7.83
N VAL A 131 -1.18 -7.07 -8.21
CA VAL A 131 -2.46 -7.77 -8.42
C VAL A 131 -2.57 -8.16 -9.88
N TYR A 132 -2.59 -9.46 -10.17
CA TYR A 132 -2.79 -10.01 -11.50
C TYR A 132 -4.25 -10.43 -11.71
N GLU A 133 -4.63 -10.78 -12.93
CA GLU A 133 -5.98 -11.26 -13.27
C GLU A 133 -6.49 -12.38 -12.36
N ASP A 134 -5.65 -13.36 -12.04
CA ASP A 134 -6.01 -14.50 -11.19
C ASP A 134 -6.27 -14.12 -9.73
N ASP A 135 -5.77 -12.95 -9.31
CA ASP A 135 -5.96 -12.43 -7.95
C ASP A 135 -7.33 -11.72 -7.78
N VAL A 136 -8.08 -11.54 -8.87
CA VAL A 136 -9.39 -10.85 -8.90
C VAL A 136 -10.52 -11.87 -8.71
N GLU A 137 -11.52 -11.50 -7.90
CA GLU A 137 -12.68 -12.35 -7.54
C GLU A 137 -13.24 -13.15 -8.72
N ILE A 138 -13.11 -14.47 -8.64
CA ILE A 138 -13.81 -15.41 -9.50
C ILE A 138 -15.16 -15.65 -8.83
N GLY A 139 -16.21 -14.97 -9.30
CA GLY A 139 -17.51 -14.91 -8.62
C GLY A 139 -17.97 -16.23 -7.94
N GLY A 140 -18.23 -16.16 -6.64
CA GLY A 140 -18.57 -17.30 -5.78
C GLY A 140 -18.35 -16.97 -4.29
N ASN A 141 -18.71 -17.88 -3.38
CA ASN A 141 -18.38 -17.72 -1.95
C ASN A 141 -16.94 -18.18 -1.70
N GLU A 142 -16.00 -17.24 -1.62
CA GLU A 142 -14.56 -17.51 -1.44
C GLU A 142 -14.17 -17.94 -0.02
N GLU A 143 -15.09 -17.91 0.95
CA GLU A 143 -14.84 -18.33 2.33
C GLU A 143 -14.47 -19.82 2.44
N ILE A 144 -14.88 -20.65 1.46
CA ILE A 144 -14.65 -22.10 1.43
C ILE A 144 -13.35 -22.45 0.67
N LEU A 145 -12.75 -21.48 -0.04
CA LEU A 145 -11.55 -21.71 -0.85
C LEU A 145 -10.28 -21.70 -0.01
N ASP A 146 -9.28 -22.45 -0.47
CA ASP A 146 -7.91 -22.38 0.04
C ASP A 146 -7.34 -20.95 -0.09
N GLU A 147 -6.47 -20.52 0.82
CA GLU A 147 -5.91 -19.15 0.82
C GLU A 147 -5.21 -18.78 -0.50
N SER A 148 -4.63 -19.77 -1.19
CA SER A 148 -4.00 -19.58 -2.51
C SER A 148 -4.98 -19.29 -3.65
N GLN A 149 -6.28 -19.54 -3.44
CA GLN A 149 -7.34 -19.36 -4.42
C GLN A 149 -8.29 -18.20 -4.09
N GLN A 150 -8.00 -17.47 -3.01
CA GLN A 150 -8.81 -16.34 -2.57
C GLN A 150 -8.37 -15.05 -3.25
N SER A 151 -9.35 -14.22 -3.58
CA SER A 151 -9.09 -12.88 -4.06
C SER A 151 -8.28 -12.07 -3.04
N VAL A 152 -7.58 -11.04 -3.53
CA VAL A 152 -6.83 -10.15 -2.65
C VAL A 152 -7.73 -9.49 -1.61
N SER A 153 -8.97 -9.15 -1.98
CA SER A 153 -9.95 -8.57 -1.06
C SER A 153 -10.24 -9.51 0.11
N GLN A 154 -10.47 -10.80 -0.17
CA GLN A 154 -10.76 -11.80 0.86
C GLN A 154 -9.56 -12.09 1.75
N ARG A 155 -8.35 -12.18 1.17
CA ARG A 155 -7.09 -12.36 1.94
C ARG A 155 -6.84 -11.18 2.87
N LEU A 156 -7.09 -9.95 2.40
CA LEU A 156 -7.00 -8.75 3.23
C LEU A 156 -8.06 -8.75 4.35
N ALA A 157 -9.31 -9.12 4.04
CA ALA A 157 -10.37 -9.19 5.04
C ALA A 157 -10.02 -10.17 6.16
N LYS A 158 -9.55 -11.38 5.82
CA LYS A 158 -9.09 -12.37 6.79
C LYS A 158 -7.95 -11.85 7.68
N PHE A 159 -6.94 -11.24 7.08
CA PHE A 159 -5.81 -10.66 7.81
C PHE A 159 -6.25 -9.60 8.83
N PHE A 160 -7.11 -8.65 8.43
CA PHE A 160 -7.56 -7.62 9.36
C PHE A 160 -8.52 -8.14 10.42
N ASN A 161 -9.29 -9.19 10.12
CA ASN A 161 -10.12 -9.86 11.11
C ASN A 161 -9.28 -10.63 12.14
N SER A 162 -8.21 -11.33 11.72
CA SER A 162 -7.35 -12.06 12.65
C SER A 162 -6.63 -11.12 13.63
N ILE A 163 -6.20 -9.93 13.18
CA ILE A 163 -5.60 -8.93 14.06
C ILE A 163 -6.60 -8.41 15.11
N GLN A 164 -7.87 -8.25 14.73
CA GLN A 164 -8.91 -7.82 15.68
C GLN A 164 -9.19 -8.89 16.73
N GLU A 165 -9.24 -10.16 16.33
CA GLU A 165 -9.45 -11.29 17.24
C GLU A 165 -8.31 -11.44 18.25
N ASP A 166 -7.06 -11.28 17.81
CA ASP A 166 -5.88 -11.30 18.70
C ASP A 166 -5.87 -10.12 19.69
N GLY A 167 -6.42 -8.96 19.30
CA GLY A 167 -6.56 -7.79 20.16
C GLY A 167 -7.63 -7.91 21.26
N HIS A 168 -8.50 -8.92 21.20
CA HIS A 168 -9.52 -9.21 22.20
C HIS A 168 -9.10 -10.25 23.26
N VAL A 169 -7.86 -10.78 23.18
CA VAL A 169 -7.27 -11.66 24.18
C VAL A 169 -6.23 -10.88 24.99
N SER A 170 -6.67 -10.03 25.90
CA SER A 170 -5.85 -9.45 26.97
C SER A 170 -6.70 -9.06 28.18
#